data_AF-A0A3A8G4V0-F1
#
_entry.id   AF-A0A3A8G4V0-F1
#
_cell.length_a   1.000
_cell.length_b   1.000
_cell.length_c   1.000
_cell.angle_alpha   90.00
_cell.angle_beta   90.00
_cell.angle_gamma   90.00
#
_symmetry.space_group_name_H-M   'P 1'
#
loop_
_entity.id
_entity.type
_entity.pdbx_description
1 polymer ?
#
loop_
_entity_poly.entity_id
_entity_poly.type
_entity_poly.pdbx_seq_one_letter_code
_entity_poly.pdbx_strand_id
1 'polypeptide(L)'
;VWRNKEHLPEELVFRVNYLGGDMPTFTLNFSRPGNQVVGQYYNFLRLGRAGYTQVMQCLSQTARWLGDELRDSEHFELISDGSAIPVVAFRLKGDPGYTEFDISQALRAHGWQVPAYTMPEGAEDVVVLRVVVREG
;
A
#
# COMPACT_ATOMS: atom_id res chain seq x y z
N VAL A 1 0.22 6.41 -16.11
CA VAL A 1 0.91 6.47 -17.42
C VAL A 1 -0.10 6.02 -18.46
N TRP A 2 -0.29 6.78 -19.54
CA TRP A 2 -1.14 6.34 -20.66
C TRP A 2 -0.34 5.45 -21.60
N ARG A 3 -1.01 4.47 -22.21
CA ARG A 3 -0.38 3.55 -23.17
C ARG A 3 0.17 4.30 -24.39
N ASN A 4 -0.62 5.20 -24.95
CA ASN A 4 -0.24 6.12 -26.03
C ASN A 4 -1.15 7.38 -25.96
N LYS A 5 -0.90 8.35 -26.85
CA LYS A 5 -1.61 9.64 -26.86
C LYS A 5 -3.12 9.52 -27.07
N GLU A 6 -3.58 8.55 -27.86
CA GLU A 6 -5.01 8.35 -28.18
C GLU A 6 -5.85 8.03 -26.93
N HIS A 7 -5.22 7.57 -25.85
CA HIS A 7 -5.89 7.26 -24.59
C HIS A 7 -5.95 8.46 -23.62
N LEU A 8 -5.38 9.61 -24.00
CA LEU A 8 -5.49 10.87 -23.27
C LEU A 8 -6.27 11.87 -24.14
N PRO A 9 -7.56 12.09 -23.87
CA PRO A 9 -8.36 13.05 -24.61
C PRO A 9 -7.76 14.47 -24.54
N GLU A 10 -7.55 15.10 -25.69
CA GLU A 10 -6.84 16.38 -25.80
C GLU A 10 -7.62 17.51 -25.14
N GLU A 11 -8.95 17.43 -25.11
CA GLU A 11 -9.83 18.40 -24.46
C GLU A 11 -9.63 18.48 -22.94
N LEU A 12 -9.00 17.47 -22.34
CA LEU A 12 -8.65 17.48 -20.94
C LEU A 12 -7.28 18.13 -20.67
N VAL A 13 -6.46 18.35 -21.71
CA VAL A 13 -5.12 18.92 -21.59
C VAL A 13 -5.20 20.44 -21.70
N PHE A 14 -4.85 21.12 -20.61
CA PHE A 14 -4.76 22.57 -20.58
C PHE A 14 -3.39 23.03 -21.07
N ARG A 15 -3.35 24.14 -21.80
CA ARG A 15 -2.13 24.68 -22.39
C ARG A 15 -1.78 25.99 -21.70
N VAL A 16 -0.64 26.03 -21.03
CA VAL A 16 -0.21 27.18 -20.22
C VAL A 16 1.01 27.82 -20.87
N ASN A 17 0.95 29.14 -21.08
CA ASN A 17 2.07 29.92 -21.59
C ASN A 17 3.04 30.20 -20.44
N TYR A 18 4.09 29.39 -20.31
CA TYR A 18 5.11 29.53 -19.26
C TYR A 18 6.50 29.70 -19.89
N LEU A 19 7.23 30.73 -19.44
CA LEU A 19 8.57 31.09 -19.93
C LEU A 19 8.69 31.24 -21.47
N GLY A 20 7.63 31.74 -22.11
CA GLY A 20 7.59 31.94 -23.56
C GLY A 20 7.36 30.67 -24.38
N GLY A 21 7.15 29.52 -23.71
CA GLY A 21 6.73 28.26 -24.34
C GLY A 21 5.30 27.89 -23.98
N ASP A 22 4.76 26.95 -24.74
CA ASP A 22 3.44 26.36 -24.54
C ASP A 22 3.58 24.99 -23.87
N MET A 23 3.15 24.88 -22.61
CA MET A 23 3.31 23.69 -21.79
C MET A 23 1.97 23.01 -21.53
N PRO A 24 1.78 21.74 -21.96
CA PRO A 24 0.58 20.98 -21.66
C PRO A 24 0.56 20.57 -20.19
N THR A 25 -0.57 20.78 -19.53
CA THR A 25 -0.82 20.37 -18.15
C THR A 25 -2.08 19.52 -18.09
N PHE A 26 -2.00 18.42 -17.34
CA PHE A 26 -3.13 17.54 -17.10
C PHE A 26 -3.12 17.16 -15.61
N THR A 27 -3.59 18.10 -14.79
CA THR A 27 -3.63 17.98 -13.33
C THR A 27 -4.84 18.71 -12.78
N LEU A 28 -5.44 18.19 -11.70
CA LEU A 28 -6.50 18.89 -10.95
C LEU A 28 -5.95 20.05 -10.11
N ASN A 29 -4.70 19.92 -9.65
CA ASN A 29 -4.04 20.91 -8.81
C ASN A 29 -3.21 21.88 -9.65
N PHE A 30 -3.10 23.13 -9.18
CA PHE A 30 -2.23 24.15 -9.78
C PHE A 30 -0.89 24.23 -9.04
N SER A 31 -0.83 24.95 -7.91
CA SER A 31 0.36 25.06 -7.09
C SER A 31 0.53 23.86 -6.16
N ARG A 32 1.71 23.24 -6.17
CA ARG A 32 2.08 22.15 -5.25
C ARG A 32 3.60 22.14 -5.03
N PRO A 33 4.09 21.65 -3.88
CA PRO A 33 5.53 21.56 -3.65
C PRO A 33 6.18 20.55 -4.61
N GLY A 34 7.39 20.87 -5.08
CA GLY A 34 8.14 20.04 -6.03
C GLY A 34 9.07 19.01 -5.38
N ASN A 35 9.20 19.04 -4.05
CA ASN A 35 10.15 18.20 -3.32
C ASN A 35 9.87 16.69 -3.48
N GLN A 36 8.60 16.26 -3.57
CA GLN A 36 8.32 14.84 -3.81
C GLN A 36 8.76 14.37 -5.20
N VAL A 37 8.70 15.25 -6.22
CA VAL A 37 9.20 14.95 -7.58
C VAL A 37 10.72 14.77 -7.54
N VAL A 38 11.43 15.68 -6.85
CA VAL A 38 12.89 15.59 -6.67
C VAL A 38 13.27 14.33 -5.90
N GLY A 39 12.56 14.02 -4.81
CA GLY A 39 12.80 12.80 -4.02
C GLY A 39 12.56 11.52 -4.81
N GLN A 40 11.50 11.47 -5.62
CA GLN A 40 11.24 10.33 -6.50
C GLN A 40 12.35 10.15 -7.54
N TYR A 41 12.83 11.24 -8.13
CA TYR A 41 13.93 11.19 -9.10
C TYR A 41 15.25 10.75 -8.45
N TYR A 42 15.53 11.23 -7.24
CA TYR A 42 16.66 10.76 -6.44
C TYR A 42 16.61 9.24 -6.21
N ASN A 43 15.44 8.69 -5.82
CA ASN A 43 15.31 7.24 -5.59
C ASN A 43 15.51 6.45 -6.90
N PHE A 44 15.04 6.94 -8.05
CA PHE A 44 15.31 6.29 -9.33
C PHE A 44 16.81 6.21 -9.65
N LEU A 45 17.54 7.31 -9.44
CA LEU A 45 18.99 7.33 -9.69
C LEU A 45 19.77 6.51 -8.66
N ARG A 46 19.41 6.61 -7.38
CA ARG A 46 20.16 5.97 -6.29
C ARG A 46 19.94 4.46 -6.22
N LEU A 47 18.69 4.00 -6.35
CA LEU A 47 18.38 2.57 -6.24
C LEU A 47 18.51 1.87 -7.59
N GLY A 48 18.06 2.52 -8.66
CA GLY A 48 17.87 1.87 -9.96
C GLY A 48 16.99 0.61 -9.85
N ARG A 49 16.97 -0.21 -10.90
CA ARG A 49 16.16 -1.44 -10.90
C ARG A 49 16.60 -2.44 -9.84
N ALA A 50 17.91 -2.59 -9.64
CA ALA A 50 18.48 -3.55 -8.70
C ALA A 50 18.14 -3.19 -7.24
N GLY A 51 18.32 -1.93 -6.84
CA GLY A 51 17.98 -1.48 -5.50
C GLY A 51 16.49 -1.61 -5.20
N TYR A 52 15.62 -1.19 -6.12
CA TYR A 52 14.17 -1.40 -5.97
C TYR A 52 13.81 -2.90 -5.87
N THR A 53 14.47 -3.76 -6.64
CA THR A 53 14.25 -5.21 -6.59
C THR A 53 14.65 -5.77 -5.22
N GLN A 54 15.82 -5.38 -4.70
CA GLN A 54 16.30 -5.80 -3.38
C GLN A 54 15.34 -5.37 -2.27
N VAL A 55 14.91 -4.10 -2.28
CA VAL A 55 13.95 -3.58 -1.31
C VAL A 55 12.65 -4.39 -1.36
N MET A 56 12.05 -4.54 -2.54
CA MET A 56 10.77 -5.24 -2.68
C MET A 56 10.87 -6.73 -2.31
N GLN A 57 11.99 -7.38 -2.61
CA GLN A 57 12.25 -8.76 -2.17
C GLN A 57 12.32 -8.87 -0.65
N CYS A 58 13.02 -7.95 0.02
CA CYS A 58 13.09 -7.92 1.48
C CYS A 58 11.70 -7.73 2.10
N LEU A 59 10.91 -6.77 1.61
CA LEU A 59 9.55 -6.54 2.08
C LEU A 59 8.65 -7.75 1.87
N SER A 60 8.73 -8.40 0.69
CA SER A 60 7.95 -9.60 0.38
C SER A 60 8.35 -10.79 1.26
N GLN A 61 9.64 -10.99 1.53
CA GLN A 61 10.12 -12.05 2.41
C GLN A 61 9.61 -11.84 3.84
N THR A 62 9.72 -10.62 4.38
CA THR A 62 9.21 -10.30 5.72
C THR A 62 7.70 -10.46 5.82
N ALA A 63 6.94 -10.06 4.79
CA ALA A 63 5.49 -10.23 4.78
C ALA A 63 5.09 -11.71 4.75
N ARG A 64 5.76 -12.53 3.93
CA ARG A 64 5.52 -13.97 3.85
C ARG A 64 5.87 -14.68 5.15
N TRP A 65 7.03 -14.37 5.72
CA TRP A 65 7.42 -14.88 7.04
C TRP A 65 6.36 -14.57 8.09
N LEU A 66 5.90 -13.31 8.18
CA LEU A 66 4.81 -12.95 9.10
C LEU A 66 3.52 -13.74 8.83
N GLY A 67 3.16 -13.93 7.56
CA GLY A 67 2.01 -14.75 7.18
C GLY A 67 2.15 -16.20 7.66
N ASP A 68 3.33 -16.79 7.48
CA ASP A 68 3.61 -18.17 7.91
C ASP A 68 3.54 -18.29 9.44
N GLU A 69 4.15 -17.38 10.21
CA GLU A 69 4.06 -17.38 11.68
C GLU A 69 2.60 -17.23 12.18
N LEU A 70 1.80 -16.38 11.52
CA LEU A 70 0.38 -16.21 11.86
C LEU A 70 -0.41 -17.50 11.58
N ARG A 71 -0.11 -18.18 10.48
CA ARG A 71 -0.74 -19.46 10.13
C ARG A 71 -0.36 -20.54 11.16
N ASP A 72 0.91 -20.62 11.51
CA ASP A 72 1.46 -21.64 12.42
C ASP A 72 1.02 -21.41 13.88
N SER A 73 0.59 -20.20 14.23
CA SER A 73 0.01 -19.91 15.55
C SER A 73 -1.35 -20.58 15.83
N GLU A 74 -2.01 -21.08 14.79
CA GLU A 74 -3.36 -21.68 14.82
C GLU A 74 -4.50 -20.79 15.33
N HIS A 75 -4.22 -19.56 15.78
CA HIS A 75 -5.21 -18.58 16.24
C HIS A 75 -5.85 -17.77 15.11
N PHE A 76 -5.23 -17.76 13.94
CA PHE A 76 -5.63 -16.92 12.81
C PHE A 76 -5.82 -17.72 11.52
N GLU A 77 -6.70 -17.20 10.67
CA GLU A 77 -6.86 -17.60 9.28
C GLU A 77 -6.38 -16.47 8.37
N LEU A 78 -5.51 -16.79 7.41
CA LEU A 78 -5.02 -15.81 6.44
C LEU A 78 -6.05 -15.58 5.33
N ILE A 79 -6.31 -14.30 5.04
CA ILE A 79 -7.05 -13.84 3.87
C ILE A 79 -6.07 -13.49 2.73
N SER A 80 -4.92 -12.89 3.08
CA SER A 80 -3.80 -12.68 2.16
C SER A 80 -2.47 -12.95 2.85
N ASP A 81 -1.59 -13.69 2.17
CA ASP A 81 -0.33 -14.23 2.72
C ASP A 81 0.92 -13.39 2.39
N GLY A 82 0.74 -12.20 1.82
CA GLY A 82 1.85 -11.34 1.40
C GLY A 82 2.55 -11.76 0.11
N SER A 83 2.02 -12.74 -0.64
CA SER A 83 2.63 -13.24 -1.87
C SER A 83 2.52 -12.27 -3.06
N ALA A 84 1.39 -11.54 -3.17
CA ALA A 84 1.12 -10.60 -4.26
C ALA A 84 1.67 -9.19 -4.00
N ILE A 85 1.47 -8.68 -2.78
CA ILE A 85 2.03 -7.43 -2.28
C ILE A 85 2.49 -7.65 -0.83
N PRO A 86 3.42 -6.84 -0.27
CA PRO A 86 3.90 -6.95 1.13
C PRO A 86 2.84 -6.59 2.20
N VAL A 87 1.68 -7.21 2.13
CA VAL A 87 0.52 -6.98 2.99
C VAL A 87 -0.05 -8.32 3.41
N VAL A 88 -0.20 -8.48 4.73
CA VAL A 88 -0.84 -9.65 5.33
C VAL A 88 -2.18 -9.21 5.88
N ALA A 89 -3.24 -9.90 5.47
CA ALA A 89 -4.59 -9.72 6.01
C ALA A 89 -5.05 -11.04 6.59
N PHE A 90 -5.60 -11.01 7.80
CA PHE A 90 -5.93 -12.20 8.56
C PHE A 90 -7.07 -11.92 9.52
N ARG A 91 -7.77 -12.97 9.94
CA ARG A 91 -8.89 -12.91 10.89
C ARG A 91 -8.72 -13.95 11.99
N LEU A 92 -9.47 -13.81 13.07
CA LEU A 92 -9.53 -14.83 14.11
C LEU A 92 -10.12 -16.13 13.57
N LYS A 93 -9.54 -17.25 14.03
CA LYS A 93 -10.07 -18.58 13.77
C LYS A 93 -11.13 -18.92 14.81
N GLY A 94 -12.33 -19.31 14.36
CA GLY A 94 -13.45 -19.67 15.23
C GLY A 94 -13.96 -18.49 16.07
N ASP A 95 -14.44 -18.78 17.28
CA ASP A 95 -14.95 -17.78 18.23
C ASP A 95 -14.23 -17.94 19.58
N PRO A 96 -13.08 -17.25 19.76
CA PRO A 96 -12.31 -17.34 21.00
C PRO A 96 -12.87 -16.44 22.12
N GLY A 97 -14.02 -15.78 21.93
CA GLY A 97 -14.63 -14.89 22.91
C GLY A 97 -14.11 -13.44 22.90
N TYR A 98 -13.36 -13.07 21.86
CA TYR A 98 -12.90 -11.71 21.58
C TYR A 98 -12.81 -11.49 20.06
N THR A 99 -12.65 -10.24 19.65
CA THR A 99 -12.70 -9.82 18.25
C THR A 99 -11.35 -9.29 17.75
N GLU A 100 -11.22 -9.15 16.44
CA GLU A 100 -10.07 -8.48 15.79
C GLU A 100 -9.86 -7.05 16.31
N PHE A 101 -10.93 -6.36 16.73
CA PHE A 101 -10.85 -5.02 17.32
C PHE A 101 -10.18 -5.05 18.69
N ASP A 102 -10.43 -6.08 19.50
CA ASP A 102 -9.78 -6.27 20.80
C ASP A 102 -8.27 -6.51 20.62
N ILE A 103 -7.88 -7.31 19.61
CA ILE A 103 -6.47 -7.52 19.25
C ILE A 103 -5.82 -6.22 18.80
N SER A 104 -6.49 -5.44 17.93
CA SER A 104 -6.00 -4.14 17.48
C SER A 104 -5.74 -3.19 18.66
N GLN A 105 -6.65 -3.17 19.64
CA GLN A 105 -6.51 -2.39 20.85
C GLN A 105 -5.37 -2.87 21.74
N ALA A 106 -5.22 -4.19 21.92
CA ALA A 106 -4.13 -4.78 22.69
C ALA A 106 -2.76 -4.46 22.08
N LEU A 107 -2.61 -4.61 20.76
CA LEU A 107 -1.38 -4.27 20.03
C LEU A 107 -1.01 -2.78 20.17
N ARG A 108 -2.02 -1.89 20.22
CA ARG A 108 -1.81 -0.46 20.44
C ARG A 108 -1.16 -0.16 21.80
N ALA A 109 -1.49 -0.93 22.84
CA ALA A 109 -0.83 -0.79 24.15
C ALA A 109 0.68 -1.11 24.09
N HIS A 110 1.11 -1.87 23.09
CA HIS A 110 2.52 -2.17 22.78
C HIS A 110 3.12 -1.27 21.69
N GLY A 111 2.43 -0.18 21.32
CA GLY A 111 2.90 0.78 20.31
C GLY A 111 2.62 0.40 18.85
N TRP A 112 1.99 -0.74 18.60
CA TRP A 112 1.67 -1.20 17.25
C TRP A 112 0.30 -0.70 16.79
N GLN A 113 0.26 -0.10 15.60
CA GLN A 113 -1.00 0.33 14.97
C GLN A 113 -1.39 -0.67 13.88
N VAL A 114 -2.10 -1.73 14.28
CA VAL A 114 -2.65 -2.72 13.34
C VAL A 114 -4.16 -2.51 13.22
N PRO A 115 -4.65 -1.99 12.08
CA PRO A 115 -6.08 -1.72 11.90
C PRO A 115 -6.90 -3.01 11.81
N ALA A 116 -8.08 -2.99 12.43
CA ALA A 116 -9.16 -3.96 12.22
C ALA A 116 -10.34 -3.26 11.49
N TYR A 117 -10.98 -3.93 10.53
CA TYR A 117 -12.13 -3.41 9.79
C TYR A 117 -12.97 -4.54 9.16
N THR A 118 -14.25 -4.26 8.91
CA THR A 118 -15.15 -5.15 8.16
C THR A 118 -14.87 -5.05 6.66
N MET A 119 -15.00 -6.17 5.95
CA MET A 119 -14.83 -6.22 4.51
C MET A 119 -15.96 -5.46 3.77
N PRO A 120 -15.77 -5.14 2.47
CA PRO A 120 -16.76 -4.42 1.67
C PRO A 120 -18.08 -5.17 1.47
N GLU A 121 -19.01 -4.54 0.74
CA GLU A 121 -20.33 -5.07 0.41
C GLU A 121 -20.28 -6.52 -0.11
N GLY A 122 -21.11 -7.39 0.49
CA GLY A 122 -21.16 -8.83 0.19
C GLY A 122 -20.23 -9.69 1.06
N ALA A 123 -19.54 -9.11 2.04
CA ALA A 123 -18.70 -9.81 3.01
C ALA A 123 -18.59 -9.05 4.36
N GLU A 124 -19.60 -8.25 4.72
CA GLU A 124 -19.56 -7.35 5.88
C GLU A 124 -19.44 -8.08 7.23
N ASP A 125 -19.77 -9.37 7.26
CA ASP A 125 -19.60 -10.29 8.40
C ASP A 125 -18.14 -10.73 8.59
N VAL A 126 -17.27 -10.46 7.63
CA VAL A 126 -15.83 -10.74 7.70
C VAL A 126 -15.08 -9.53 8.25
N VAL A 127 -14.59 -9.65 9.48
CA VAL A 127 -13.67 -8.68 10.09
C VAL A 127 -12.24 -9.16 9.88
N VAL A 128 -11.33 -8.25 9.54
CA VAL A 128 -9.91 -8.56 9.31
C VAL A 128 -8.99 -7.59 10.02
N LEU A 129 -7.82 -8.07 10.42
CA LEU A 129 -6.62 -7.29 10.73
C LEU A 129 -5.76 -7.17 9.47
N ARG A 130 -5.04 -6.04 9.33
CA ARG A 130 -4.12 -5.84 8.20
C ARG A 130 -2.77 -5.27 8.63
N VAL A 131 -1.70 -5.96 8.28
CA VAL A 131 -0.32 -5.49 8.44
C VAL A 131 0.29 -5.17 7.08
N VAL A 132 0.84 -3.96 6.93
CA VAL A 132 1.52 -3.50 5.71
C VAL A 132 3.00 -3.36 6.02
N VAL A 133 3.83 -4.20 5.39
CA VAL A 133 5.29 -4.15 5.54
C VAL A 133 5.85 -3.10 4.58
N ARG A 134 6.63 -2.15 5.09
CA ARG A 134 7.18 -1.03 4.32
C ARG A 134 8.67 -0.90 4.56
N GLU A 135 9.36 -0.28 3.60
CA GLU A 135 10.73 0.18 3.79
C GLU A 135 10.72 1.32 4.83
N GLY A 136 11.58 1.21 5.84
CA GLY A 136 11.71 2.15 6.96
C GLY A 136 12.97 2.99 6.87
#